data_AF-A0A0C2IYH8-F1
#
_entry.id   AF-A0A0C2IYH8-F1
#
_cell.length_a   1.000
_cell.length_b   1.000
_cell.length_c   1.000
_cell.angle_alpha   90.00
_cell.angle_beta   90.00
_cell.angle_gamma   90.00
#
_symmetry.space_group_name_H-M   'P 1'
#
loop_
_entity.id
_entity.type
_entity.pdbx_description
1 polymer ?
#
loop_
_entity_poly.entity_id
_entity_poly.type
_entity_poly.pdbx_seq_one_letter_code
_entity_poly.pdbx_strand_id
1 'polypeptide(L)'
;MYGPLGAGKKTRLNCLLKGLFGPVAEKLRLETLTFQVPSGKKVDINLVCSSYHIELNPSDVGVYDRHIIQDVIKQSASTVQLDPNLHKKFKGILVIHSVIVIMEADRLTKDAQQALRRTMEKYSESCRIILLSESLSPIIDPIQSRCLCVDNPCAKSGVISQMWSKMSKPRNPVL
;
A
#
# COMPACT_ATOMS: atom_id res chain seq x y z
N MET A 1 2.33 -7.31 -5.50
CA MET A 1 2.39 -6.99 -6.94
C MET A 1 3.84 -6.63 -7.26
N TYR A 2 4.42 -7.28 -8.27
CA TYR A 2 5.81 -7.02 -8.69
C TYR A 2 5.87 -6.77 -10.21
N GLY A 3 6.99 -6.25 -10.69
CA GLY A 3 7.19 -5.94 -12.11
C GLY A 3 8.05 -4.69 -12.31
N PRO A 4 8.50 -4.40 -13.54
CA PRO A 4 9.42 -3.28 -13.80
C PRO A 4 8.79 -1.92 -13.47
N LEU A 5 9.65 -0.92 -13.26
CA LEU A 5 9.22 0.48 -13.15
C LEU A 5 8.41 0.89 -14.38
N GLY A 6 7.36 1.67 -14.16
CA GLY A 6 6.49 2.13 -15.25
C GLY A 6 5.49 1.09 -15.79
N ALA A 7 5.46 -0.14 -15.26
CA ALA A 7 4.47 -1.15 -15.69
C ALA A 7 3.01 -0.83 -15.30
N GLY A 8 2.76 0.28 -14.58
CA GLY A 8 1.41 0.67 -14.14
C GLY A 8 0.96 -0.01 -12.84
N LYS A 9 1.90 -0.49 -12.01
CA LYS A 9 1.61 -1.16 -10.73
C LYS A 9 0.73 -0.31 -9.81
N LYS A 10 1.07 0.99 -9.64
CA LYS A 10 0.27 1.94 -8.84
C LYS A 10 -1.12 2.20 -9.46
N THR A 11 -1.19 2.33 -10.79
CA THR A 11 -2.48 2.47 -11.48
C THR A 11 -3.39 1.28 -11.23
N ARG A 12 -2.85 0.06 -11.30
CA ARG A 12 -3.62 -1.16 -11.04
C ARG A 12 -4.06 -1.26 -9.59
N LEU A 13 -3.21 -0.87 -8.64
CA LEU A 13 -3.58 -0.75 -7.23
C LEU A 13 -4.75 0.23 -7.06
N ASN A 14 -4.65 1.43 -7.63
CA ASN A 14 -5.70 2.44 -7.51
C ASN A 14 -7.02 1.97 -8.13
N CYS A 15 -6.97 1.30 -9.28
CA CYS A 15 -8.15 0.67 -9.89
C CYS A 15 -8.75 -0.41 -8.98
N LEU A 16 -7.92 -1.22 -8.32
CA LEU A 16 -8.38 -2.24 -7.36
C LEU A 16 -9.05 -1.58 -6.14
N LEU A 17 -8.42 -0.58 -5.55
CA LEU A 17 -8.97 0.17 -4.40
C LEU A 17 -10.28 0.87 -4.77
N LYS A 18 -10.36 1.44 -5.97
CA LYS A 18 -11.60 2.02 -6.51
C LYS A 18 -12.69 0.98 -6.70
N GLY A 19 -12.35 -0.22 -7.17
CA GLY A 19 -13.29 -1.32 -7.31
C GLY A 19 -13.82 -1.84 -5.97
N LEU A 20 -12.98 -1.82 -4.92
CA LEU A 20 -13.33 -2.32 -3.59
C LEU A 20 -14.11 -1.30 -2.74
N PHE A 21 -13.67 -0.05 -2.72
CA PHE A 21 -14.18 1.00 -1.81
C PHE A 21 -14.89 2.15 -2.54
N GLY A 22 -14.97 2.09 -3.87
CA GLY A 22 -15.58 3.13 -4.69
C GLY A 22 -14.69 4.38 -4.85
N PRO A 23 -15.27 5.50 -5.34
CA PRO A 23 -14.53 6.73 -5.63
C PRO A 23 -13.99 7.45 -4.39
N VAL A 24 -14.43 7.06 -3.19
CA VAL A 24 -13.97 7.65 -1.93
C VAL A 24 -12.51 7.29 -1.66
N ALA A 25 -12.04 6.14 -2.13
CA ALA A 25 -10.63 5.74 -1.98
C ALA A 25 -9.66 6.67 -2.72
N GLU A 26 -10.07 7.38 -3.77
CA GLU A 26 -9.18 8.31 -4.48
C GLU A 26 -8.91 9.58 -3.68
N LYS A 27 -9.67 9.85 -2.62
CA LYS A 27 -9.44 11.00 -1.73
C LYS A 27 -8.30 10.66 -0.77
N LEU A 28 -7.12 11.18 -1.08
CA LEU A 28 -5.91 11.04 -0.29
C LEU A 28 -5.67 12.29 0.56
N ARG A 29 -5.16 12.09 1.77
CA ARG A 29 -4.71 13.12 2.70
C ARG A 29 -3.26 12.81 3.06
N LEU A 30 -2.44 13.84 3.14
CA LEU A 30 -1.08 13.72 3.68
C LEU A 30 -1.14 13.91 5.20
N GLU A 31 -0.63 12.94 5.93
CA GLU A 31 -0.55 12.95 7.38
C GLU A 31 0.91 12.79 7.78
N THR A 32 1.46 13.76 8.52
CA THR A 32 2.82 13.68 9.04
C THR A 32 2.78 13.10 10.44
N LEU A 33 3.35 11.90 10.61
CA LEU A 33 3.49 11.26 11.90
C LEU A 33 4.92 11.42 12.44
N THR A 34 5.02 11.87 13.68
CA THR A 34 6.28 11.98 14.41
C THR A 34 6.50 10.74 15.25
N PHE A 35 7.53 9.97 14.93
CA PHE A 35 7.94 8.79 15.71
C PHE A 35 9.17 9.12 16.57
N GLN A 36 9.14 8.67 17.81
CA GLN A 36 10.34 8.69 18.67
C GLN A 36 11.10 7.39 18.47
N VAL A 37 12.29 7.48 17.90
CA VAL A 37 13.18 6.31 17.78
C VAL A 37 13.86 6.01 19.11
N PRO A 38 14.34 4.77 19.33
CA PRO A 38 15.01 4.36 20.58
C PRO A 38 16.23 5.23 20.96
N SER A 39 16.81 5.93 19.99
CA SER A 39 17.91 6.88 20.18
C SER A 39 17.47 8.25 20.74
N GLY A 40 16.17 8.46 21.01
CA GLY A 40 15.62 9.74 21.49
C GLY A 40 15.42 10.81 20.40
N LYS A 41 15.82 10.55 19.16
CA LYS A 41 15.55 11.44 18.02
C LYS A 41 14.08 11.31 17.59
N LYS A 42 13.50 12.42 17.12
CA LYS A 42 12.18 12.45 16.48
C LYS A 42 12.37 12.34 14.98
N VAL A 43 11.65 11.42 14.35
CA VAL A 43 11.65 11.23 12.90
C VAL A 43 10.23 11.46 12.41
N ASP A 44 10.08 12.44 11.52
CA ASP A 44 8.81 12.80 10.92
C ASP A 44 8.66 12.09 9.58
N ILE A 45 7.53 11.43 9.38
CA ILE A 45 7.25 10.64 8.19
C ILE A 45 5.92 11.06 7.62
N ASN A 46 5.92 11.26 6.31
CA ASN A 46 4.72 11.59 5.56
C ASN A 46 4.05 10.29 5.13
N LEU A 47 2.85 10.06 5.65
CA LEU A 47 1.97 8.99 5.21
C LEU A 47 0.92 9.56 4.28
N VAL A 48 0.58 8.78 3.26
CA VAL A 48 -0.56 9.08 2.41
C VAL A 48 -1.73 8.25 2.93
N CYS A 49 -2.66 8.90 3.62
CA CYS A 49 -3.81 8.25 4.24
C CYS A 49 -5.08 8.54 3.44
N SER A 50 -5.88 7.51 3.21
CA SER A 50 -7.27 7.59 2.76
C SER A 50 -8.20 7.11 3.88
N SER A 51 -9.51 7.20 3.68
CA SER A 51 -10.51 6.69 4.63
C SER A 51 -10.44 5.18 4.85
N TYR A 52 -9.82 4.43 3.94
CA TYR A 52 -9.78 2.95 3.96
C TYR A 52 -8.40 2.34 3.74
N HIS A 53 -7.40 3.15 3.37
CA HIS A 53 -6.06 2.66 3.11
C HIS A 53 -4.99 3.66 3.48
N ILE A 54 -3.78 3.15 3.76
CA ILE A 54 -2.60 3.95 4.09
C ILE A 54 -1.47 3.51 3.15
N GLU A 55 -0.85 4.44 2.46
CA GLU A 55 0.37 4.20 1.68
C GLU A 55 1.60 4.60 2.48
N LEU A 56 2.55 3.68 2.59
CA LEU A 56 3.86 3.85 3.20
C LEU A 56 4.95 3.69 2.14
N ASN A 57 5.85 4.66 2.06
CA ASN A 57 7.09 4.54 1.31
C ASN A 57 8.25 4.30 2.30
N PRO A 58 8.94 3.15 2.27
CA PRO A 58 10.06 2.87 3.15
C PRO A 58 11.28 3.75 2.87
N SER A 59 11.38 4.32 1.66
CA SER A 59 12.43 5.27 1.29
C SER A 59 12.44 6.54 2.15
N ASP A 60 11.28 6.95 2.67
CA ASP A 60 11.16 8.13 3.54
C ASP A 60 11.65 7.85 4.97
N VAL A 61 11.91 6.59 5.30
CA VAL A 61 12.12 6.10 6.67
C VAL A 61 13.57 5.71 6.95
N GLY A 62 14.33 5.33 5.93
CA GLY A 62 15.73 4.93 6.06
C GLY A 62 15.93 3.75 7.02
N VAL A 63 16.84 3.89 7.97
CA VAL A 63 17.30 2.81 8.89
C VAL A 63 16.24 2.43 9.94
N TYR A 64 15.18 3.22 10.10
CA TYR A 64 14.18 3.02 11.14
C TYR A 64 12.93 2.26 10.67
N ASP A 65 12.99 1.69 9.46
CA ASP A 65 11.89 1.01 8.74
C ASP A 65 11.18 -0.04 9.60
N ARG A 66 11.94 -0.83 10.37
CA ARG A 66 11.41 -1.85 11.27
C ARG A 66 10.42 -1.30 12.28
N HIS A 67 10.76 -0.21 12.97
CA HIS A 67 9.94 0.32 14.06
C HIS A 67 8.67 0.97 13.52
N ILE A 68 8.80 1.72 12.43
CA ILE A 68 7.68 2.46 11.84
C ILE A 68 6.67 1.52 11.21
N ILE A 69 7.10 0.47 10.50
CA ILE A 69 6.16 -0.52 9.95
C ILE A 69 5.38 -1.20 11.08
N GLN A 70 6.04 -1.52 12.19
CA GLN A 70 5.34 -2.11 13.33
C GLN A 70 4.32 -1.16 13.93
N ASP A 71 4.68 0.11 14.12
CA ASP A 71 3.81 1.08 14.78
C ASP A 71 2.66 1.55 13.89
N VAL A 72 2.90 1.77 12.59
CA VAL A 72 1.85 2.06 11.61
C VAL A 72 0.83 0.92 11.55
N ILE A 73 1.28 -0.34 11.52
CA ILE A 73 0.37 -1.49 11.52
C ILE A 73 -0.42 -1.58 12.83
N LYS A 74 0.22 -1.35 13.99
CA LYS A 74 -0.47 -1.35 15.29
C LYS A 74 -1.51 -0.25 15.38
N GLN A 75 -1.20 0.97 14.92
CA GLN A 75 -2.12 2.09 14.91
C GLN A 75 -3.28 1.85 13.96
N SER A 76 -3.01 1.29 12.78
CA SER A 76 -4.05 0.92 11.81
C SER A 76 -4.98 -0.17 12.36
N ALA A 77 -4.45 -1.10 13.16
CA ALA A 77 -5.22 -2.15 13.80
C ALA A 77 -6.03 -1.64 15.01
N SER A 78 -5.57 -0.58 15.71
CA SER A 78 -6.29 -0.03 16.87
C SER A 78 -7.48 0.85 16.48
N THR A 79 -7.44 1.53 15.32
CA THR A 79 -8.59 2.30 14.78
C THR A 79 -9.84 1.44 14.56
N VAL A 80 -9.69 0.11 14.48
CA VAL A 80 -10.78 -0.87 14.33
C VAL A 80 -11.74 -0.89 15.53
N GLN A 81 -11.37 -0.35 16.69
CA GLN A 81 -12.18 -0.44 17.91
C GLN A 81 -13.32 0.59 18.04
N LEU A 82 -13.52 1.50 17.08
CA LEU A 82 -14.41 2.66 17.30
C LEU A 82 -15.83 2.58 16.73
N ASP A 83 -16.22 1.62 15.87
CA ASP A 83 -17.60 1.60 15.35
C ASP A 83 -18.22 0.19 15.14
N PRO A 84 -18.76 -0.44 16.20
CA PRO A 84 -19.53 -1.69 16.08
C PRO A 84 -20.82 -1.56 15.25
N ASN A 85 -21.27 -0.33 14.93
CA ASN A 85 -22.51 -0.08 14.17
C ASN A 85 -22.35 -0.11 12.64
N LEU A 86 -21.12 -0.05 12.10
CA LEU A 86 -20.89 -0.16 10.66
C LEU A 86 -21.06 -1.61 10.15
N HIS A 87 -20.92 -2.57 11.05
CA HIS A 87 -21.03 -4.02 10.79
C HIS A 87 -22.42 -4.46 10.32
N LYS A 88 -23.49 -3.70 10.59
CA LYS A 88 -24.86 -4.10 10.26
C LYS A 88 -25.34 -3.73 8.86
N LYS A 89 -24.66 -2.82 8.15
CA LYS A 89 -25.17 -2.29 6.86
C LYS A 89 -24.65 -3.03 5.63
N PHE A 90 -23.57 -3.79 5.74
CA PHE A 90 -22.99 -4.57 4.64
C PHE A 90 -22.95 -6.07 5.00
N LYS A 91 -24.14 -6.67 5.09
CA LYS A 91 -24.31 -8.12 5.24
C LYS A 91 -23.91 -8.81 3.93
N GLY A 92 -22.62 -9.13 3.76
CA GLY A 92 -22.14 -9.95 2.63
C GLY A 92 -20.77 -9.57 2.05
N ILE A 93 -20.20 -8.43 2.41
CA ILE A 93 -18.84 -8.06 1.97
C ILE A 93 -17.92 -8.04 3.18
N LEU A 94 -16.87 -8.85 3.12
CA LEU A 94 -15.76 -8.86 4.08
C LEU A 94 -15.33 -7.41 4.33
N VAL A 95 -15.56 -6.89 5.53
CA VAL A 95 -15.18 -5.52 5.86
C VAL A 95 -13.66 -5.49 5.93
N ILE A 96 -13.03 -5.03 4.85
CA ILE A 96 -11.59 -4.77 4.81
C ILE A 96 -11.40 -3.44 5.54
N HIS A 97 -11.21 -3.48 6.86
CA HIS A 97 -11.26 -2.30 7.72
C HIS A 97 -10.14 -1.30 7.42
N SER A 98 -8.93 -1.79 7.10
CA SER A 98 -7.78 -0.97 6.71
C SER A 98 -6.87 -1.73 5.75
N VAL A 99 -6.60 -1.17 4.57
CA VAL A 99 -5.59 -1.68 3.63
C VAL A 99 -4.28 -0.93 3.83
N ILE A 100 -3.20 -1.65 4.10
CA ILE A 100 -1.87 -1.06 4.22
C ILE A 100 -1.12 -1.35 2.93
N VAL A 101 -0.74 -0.30 2.22
CA VAL A 101 0.03 -0.38 0.99
C VAL A 101 1.47 -0.02 1.31
N ILE A 102 2.40 -0.95 1.10
CA ILE A 102 3.83 -0.68 1.19
C ILE A 102 4.37 -0.59 -0.23
N MET A 103 4.78 0.61 -0.61
CA MET A 103 5.46 0.88 -1.88
C MET A 103 6.93 0.50 -1.78
N GLU A 104 7.58 0.15 -2.88
CA GLU A 104 9.02 -0.16 -2.91
C GLU A 104 9.45 -1.17 -1.83
N ALA A 105 8.66 -2.22 -1.61
CA ALA A 105 8.89 -3.20 -0.55
C ALA A 105 10.25 -3.92 -0.67
N ASP A 106 10.86 -3.89 -1.85
CA ASP A 106 12.22 -4.35 -2.13
C ASP A 106 13.32 -3.56 -1.41
N ARG A 107 13.03 -2.31 -1.01
CA ARG A 107 13.97 -1.46 -0.25
C ARG A 107 13.94 -1.71 1.25
N LEU A 108 13.03 -2.55 1.73
CA LEU A 108 12.94 -2.91 3.15
C LEU A 108 14.14 -3.74 3.58
N THR A 109 14.70 -3.42 4.75
CA THR A 109 15.72 -4.25 5.39
C THR A 109 15.18 -5.63 5.74
N LYS A 110 16.04 -6.65 5.76
CA LYS A 110 15.63 -8.02 6.13
C LYS A 110 14.99 -8.08 7.52
N ASP A 111 15.47 -7.27 8.46
CA ASP A 111 14.91 -7.20 9.81
C ASP A 111 13.52 -6.56 9.85
N ALA A 112 13.28 -5.55 9.00
CA ALA A 112 11.96 -4.95 8.82
C ALA A 112 11.00 -5.94 8.15
N GLN A 113 11.46 -6.70 7.16
CA GLN A 113 10.65 -7.76 6.53
C GLN A 113 10.28 -8.87 7.53
N GLN A 114 11.21 -9.28 8.39
CA GLN A 114 10.90 -10.24 9.46
C GLN A 114 9.88 -9.67 10.46
N ALA A 115 10.01 -8.39 10.83
CA ALA A 115 9.04 -7.70 11.68
C ALA A 115 7.66 -7.63 11.02
N LEU A 116 7.60 -7.28 9.73
CA LEU A 116 6.39 -7.24 8.92
C LEU A 116 5.71 -8.61 8.87
N ARG A 117 6.48 -9.68 8.67
CA ARG A 117 5.93 -11.05 8.70
C ARG A 117 5.23 -11.35 10.03
N ARG A 118 5.84 -11.00 11.17
CA ARG A 118 5.25 -11.23 12.50
C ARG A 118 3.97 -10.41 12.71
N THR A 119 3.95 -9.15 12.27
CA THR A 119 2.76 -8.30 12.39
C THR A 119 1.65 -8.71 11.43
N MET A 120 1.99 -9.18 10.22
CA MET A 120 1.05 -9.75 9.27
C MET A 120 0.31 -10.95 9.87
N GLU A 121 1.02 -11.86 10.54
CA GLU A 121 0.39 -13.02 11.19
C GLU A 121 -0.54 -12.56 12.32
N LYS A 122 -0.09 -11.63 13.17
CA LYS A 122 -0.85 -11.13 14.33
C LYS A 122 -2.11 -10.34 13.97
N TYR A 123 -2.06 -9.52 12.92
CA TYR A 123 -3.15 -8.59 12.55
C TYR A 123 -3.81 -8.96 11.21
N SER A 124 -3.69 -10.22 10.79
CA SER A 124 -4.24 -10.74 9.51
C SER A 124 -5.76 -10.61 9.40
N GLU A 125 -6.47 -10.66 10.52
CA GLU A 125 -7.93 -10.51 10.57
C GLU A 125 -8.36 -9.03 10.47
N SER A 126 -7.56 -8.12 11.04
CA SER A 126 -7.89 -6.70 11.14
C SER A 126 -7.44 -5.89 9.92
N CYS A 127 -6.30 -6.23 9.33
CA CYS A 127 -5.65 -5.46 8.27
C CYS A 127 -5.25 -6.33 7.08
N ARG A 128 -5.42 -5.81 5.87
CA ARG A 128 -4.90 -6.44 4.64
C ARG A 128 -3.69 -5.66 4.15
N ILE A 129 -2.60 -6.35 3.81
CA ILE A 129 -1.36 -5.71 3.35
C ILE A 129 -1.16 -5.97 1.86
N ILE A 130 -0.86 -4.91 1.11
CA ILE A 130 -0.48 -4.97 -0.29
C ILE A 130 0.96 -4.49 -0.42
N LEU A 131 1.83 -5.36 -0.94
CA LEU A 131 3.23 -5.05 -1.19
C LEU A 131 3.44 -4.76 -2.68
N LEU A 132 4.08 -3.65 -2.97
CA LEU A 132 4.50 -3.26 -4.32
C LEU A 132 6.02 -3.29 -4.38
N SER A 133 6.59 -4.14 -5.24
CA SER A 133 8.04 -4.20 -5.44
C SER A 133 8.39 -4.16 -6.92
N GLU A 134 9.66 -3.93 -7.24
CA GLU A 134 10.17 -4.10 -8.61
C GLU A 134 10.49 -5.55 -8.92
N SER A 135 11.17 -6.21 -8.00
CA SER A 135 11.54 -7.62 -8.07
C SER A 135 11.11 -8.36 -6.81
N LEU A 136 10.99 -9.69 -6.90
CA LEU A 136 10.72 -10.55 -5.74
C LEU A 136 11.99 -11.00 -5.03
N SER A 137 13.16 -10.95 -5.70
CA SER A 137 14.44 -11.41 -5.16
C SER A 137 14.81 -10.89 -3.76
N PRO A 138 14.60 -9.60 -3.42
CA PRO A 138 14.96 -9.08 -2.09
C PRO A 138 13.90 -9.39 -1.01
N ILE A 139 12.73 -9.93 -1.37
CA ILE A 139 11.66 -10.26 -0.44
C ILE A 139 11.89 -11.66 0.13
N ILE A 140 11.86 -11.80 1.46
CA ILE A 140 12.03 -13.09 2.12
C ILE A 140 10.92 -14.10 1.75
N ASP A 141 11.30 -15.37 1.56
CA ASP A 141 10.39 -16.46 1.20
C ASP A 141 9.13 -16.59 2.10
N PRO A 142 9.22 -16.36 3.44
CA PRO A 142 8.03 -16.42 4.29
C PRO A 142 6.94 -15.42 3.92
N ILE A 143 7.28 -14.26 3.37
CA ILE A 143 6.30 -13.28 2.89
C ILE A 143 5.74 -13.75 1.55
N GLN A 144 6.60 -14.22 0.64
CA GLN A 144 6.17 -14.71 -0.67
C GLN A 144 5.19 -15.88 -0.57
N SER A 145 5.46 -16.85 0.32
CA SER A 145 4.60 -18.01 0.56
C SER A 145 3.21 -17.66 1.11
N ARG A 146 3.05 -16.50 1.77
CA ARG A 146 1.78 -16.05 2.37
C ARG A 146 1.01 -15.09 1.48
N CYS A 147 1.67 -14.46 0.51
CA CYS A 147 1.08 -13.44 -0.34
C CYS A 147 0.70 -14.01 -1.70
N LEU A 148 -0.36 -13.46 -2.29
CA LEU A 148 -0.65 -13.71 -3.71
C LEU A 148 0.35 -12.92 -4.57
N CYS A 149 1.25 -13.63 -5.23
CA CYS A 149 2.21 -13.07 -6.17
C CYS A 149 1.52 -12.71 -7.48
N VAL A 150 1.30 -11.42 -7.72
CA VAL A 150 0.74 -10.88 -8.97
C VAL A 150 1.85 -10.21 -9.78
N ASP A 151 2.19 -10.80 -10.92
CA ASP A 151 3.10 -10.23 -11.90
C ASP A 151 2.41 -9.14 -12.73
N ASN A 152 3.15 -8.08 -13.03
CA ASN A 152 2.69 -6.97 -13.83
C ASN A 152 3.73 -6.69 -14.92
N PRO A 153 3.63 -7.38 -16.07
CA PRO A 153 4.61 -7.27 -17.14
C PRO A 153 4.61 -5.87 -17.76
N CYS A 154 5.75 -5.50 -18.34
CA CYS A 154 5.84 -4.25 -19.10
C CYS A 154 4.87 -4.26 -20.29
N ALA A 155 4.23 -3.12 -20.55
CA ALA A 155 3.36 -2.98 -21.71
C ALA A 155 4.18 -3.11 -23.00
N LYS A 156 3.65 -3.86 -23.98
CA LYS A 156 4.27 -3.98 -25.31
C LYS A 156 4.35 -2.60 -25.97
N SER A 157 5.43 -2.33 -26.70
CA SER A 157 5.67 -1.05 -27.40
C SER A 157 4.48 -0.59 -28.25
N GLY A 158 3.79 -1.52 -28.93
CA GLY A 158 2.59 -1.19 -29.70
C GLY A 158 1.43 -0.64 -28.85
N VAL A 159 1.22 -1.15 -27.64
CA VAL A 159 0.18 -0.65 -26.73
C VAL A 159 0.57 0.73 -26.20
N ILE A 160 1.86 0.93 -25.90
CA ILE A 160 2.39 2.22 -25.48
C ILE A 160 2.13 3.24 -26.60
N SER A 161 2.52 2.99 -27.85
CA SER A 161 2.29 3.91 -28.97
C SER A 161 0.82 4.23 -29.19
N GLN A 162 -0.09 3.26 -29.03
CA GLN A 162 -1.54 3.52 -29.08
C GLN A 162 -2.01 4.41 -27.92
N MET A 163 -1.49 4.19 -26.72
CA MET A 163 -1.83 5.00 -25.54
C MET A 163 -1.32 6.43 -25.71
N TRP A 164 -0.11 6.61 -26.24
CA TRP A 164 0.44 7.91 -26.61
C TRP A 164 -0.39 8.60 -27.69
N SER A 165 -0.81 7.89 -28.74
CA SER A 165 -1.71 8.43 -29.76
C SER A 165 -3.04 8.90 -29.17
N LYS A 166 -3.62 8.14 -28.23
CA LYS A 166 -4.84 8.54 -27.50
C LYS A 166 -4.64 9.78 -26.63
N MET A 167 -3.47 9.92 -25.99
CA MET A 167 -3.13 11.11 -25.19
C MET A 167 -2.81 12.34 -26.04
N SER A 168 -2.25 12.14 -27.24
CA SER A 168 -1.89 13.23 -28.17
C SER A 168 -3.09 13.82 -28.89
N LYS A 169 -4.24 13.11 -28.95
CA LYS A 169 -5.47 13.71 -29.46
C LYS A 169 -5.88 14.84 -28.50
N PRO A 170 -6.13 16.06 -28.99
CA PRO A 170 -6.56 17.15 -28.11
C PRO A 170 -7.81 16.69 -27.38
N ARG A 171 -7.81 16.74 -26.04
CA ARG A 171 -9.06 16.71 -25.28
C ARG A 171 -9.84 17.91 -25.78
N ASN A 172 -10.94 17.68 -26.49
CA ASN A 172 -11.86 18.75 -26.85
C ASN A 172 -12.11 19.59 -25.59
N PRO A 173 -11.89 20.92 -25.63
CA PRO A 173 -12.27 21.76 -24.52
C PRO A 173 -13.77 21.56 -24.33
N VAL A 174 -14.14 21.08 -23.15
CA VAL A 174 -15.54 21.02 -22.73
C VAL A 174 -15.96 22.48 -22.56
N LEU A 175 -16.66 23.00 -23.56
CA LEU A 175 -17.44 24.24 -23.48
C LEU A 175 -18.76 23.94 -22.75
#